data_AF-A0A2V8J098-F1
#
_entry.id   AF-A0A2V8J098-F1
#
_cell.length_a   1.000
_cell.length_b   1.000
_cell.length_c   1.000
_cell.angle_alpha   90.00
_cell.angle_beta   90.00
_cell.angle_gamma   90.00
#
_symmetry.space_group_name_H-M   'P 1'
#
loop_
_entity.id
_entity.type
_entity.pdbx_description
1 polymer ?
#
loop_
_entity_poly.entity_id
_entity_poly.type
_entity_poly.pdbx_seq_one_letter_code
_entity_poly.pdbx_strand_id
1 'polypeptide(L)'
;MTIGQRHLRLRVLEALERWAKQFRSHEDLWPFRVPHDPLPLDDIIRESLADEGGSLDAGALRARTVLRMEFDAGAIWDAWVITLPSGISLYCDTDGDETRVLASAKRSNPLEADRFFLELLAESRGHHFGIEMSGTAPDRVRSSIGDREFLVDVFVELFEGTVAEHSIQHELRQKGEGGRSRQTEDGSDFRSDVEQWLVHALVLPLSASSRPGRRRPRRLRDEIP
;
A
#
# COMPACT_ATOMS: atom_id res chain seq x y z
N MET A 1 7.93 14.11 19.40
CA MET A 1 8.49 14.91 18.30
C MET A 1 8.88 16.27 18.87
N THR A 2 10.14 16.65 18.77
CA THR A 2 10.63 17.95 19.24
C THR A 2 10.21 19.06 18.27
N ILE A 3 10.30 20.33 18.70
CA ILE A 3 10.00 21.49 17.84
C ILE A 3 10.90 21.50 16.59
N GLY A 4 12.20 21.17 16.76
CA GLY A 4 13.14 21.04 15.65
C GLY A 4 12.72 19.96 14.64
N GLN A 5 12.32 18.77 15.11
CA GLN A 5 11.83 17.70 14.23
C GLN A 5 10.55 18.09 13.47
N ARG A 6 9.67 18.87 14.09
CA ARG A 6 8.46 19.38 13.43
C ARG A 6 8.81 20.36 12.32
N HIS A 7 9.81 21.23 12.54
CA HIS A 7 10.27 22.18 11.52
C HIS A 7 10.88 21.47 10.31
N LEU A 8 11.79 20.52 10.54
CA LEU A 8 12.40 19.70 9.49
C LEU A 8 11.33 18.97 8.66
N ARG A 9 10.35 18.36 9.33
CA ARG A 9 9.22 17.70 8.66
C ARG A 9 8.45 18.66 7.76
N LEU A 10 8.10 19.85 8.25
CA LEU A 10 7.33 20.82 7.46
C LEU A 10 8.09 21.26 6.21
N ARG A 11 9.39 21.54 6.34
CA ARG A 11 10.25 21.92 5.21
C ARG A 11 10.30 20.85 4.12
N VAL A 12 10.44 19.58 4.51
CA VAL A 12 10.38 18.44 3.57
C VAL A 12 9.00 18.35 2.91
N LEU A 13 7.91 18.48 3.66
CA LEU A 13 6.55 18.44 3.09
C LEU A 13 6.29 19.59 2.10
N GLU A 14 6.84 20.78 2.36
CA GLU A 14 6.77 21.92 1.44
C GLU A 14 7.59 21.70 0.16
N ALA A 15 8.73 21.02 0.25
CA ALA A 15 9.51 20.63 -0.92
C ALA A 15 8.76 19.59 -1.77
N LEU A 16 8.19 18.57 -1.13
CA LEU A 16 7.37 17.56 -1.80
C LEU A 16 6.14 18.17 -2.47
N GLU A 17 5.51 19.17 -1.85
CA GLU A 17 4.41 19.94 -2.44
C GLU A 17 4.83 20.67 -3.73
N ARG A 18 6.06 21.21 -3.79
CA ARG A 18 6.59 21.84 -5.01
C ARG A 18 6.84 20.82 -6.11
N TRP A 19 7.30 19.62 -5.76
CA TRP A 19 7.49 18.52 -6.71
C TRP A 19 6.16 17.98 -7.26
N ALA A 20 5.19 17.72 -6.38
CA ALA A 20 3.87 17.19 -6.74
C ALA A 20 3.16 18.05 -7.81
N LYS A 21 3.36 19.37 -7.77
CA LYS A 21 2.78 20.30 -8.74
C LYS A 21 3.35 20.18 -10.15
N GLN A 22 4.53 19.57 -10.30
CA GLN A 22 5.17 19.34 -11.60
C GLN A 22 4.74 18.01 -12.24
N PHE A 23 4.02 17.16 -11.49
CA PHE A 23 3.56 15.88 -11.99
C PHE A 23 2.51 16.08 -13.08
N ARG A 24 2.57 15.22 -14.09
CA ARG A 24 1.72 15.34 -15.28
C ARG A 24 0.54 14.40 -15.18
N SER A 25 -0.61 14.88 -15.64
CA SER A 25 -1.78 14.03 -15.85
C SER A 25 -1.60 13.20 -17.12
N HIS A 26 -2.04 11.95 -17.07
CA HIS A 26 -2.24 11.09 -18.23
C HIS A 26 -3.69 10.60 -18.20
N GLU A 27 -4.35 10.47 -19.36
CA GLU A 27 -5.76 10.08 -19.41
C GLU A 27 -5.96 8.69 -18.80
N ASP A 28 -5.10 7.73 -19.15
CA ASP A 28 -5.11 6.36 -18.61
C ASP A 28 -4.79 6.27 -17.11
N LEU A 29 -4.28 7.34 -16.50
CA LEU A 29 -3.88 7.37 -15.09
C LEU A 29 -4.80 8.24 -14.24
N TRP A 30 -5.83 8.85 -14.81
CA TRP A 30 -6.73 9.73 -14.06
C TRP A 30 -7.37 8.95 -12.88
N PRO A 31 -7.31 9.43 -11.62
CA PRO A 31 -7.01 10.79 -11.15
C PRO A 31 -5.55 11.12 -10.83
N PHE A 32 -4.63 10.21 -11.08
CA PHE A 32 -3.24 10.36 -10.72
C PHE A 32 -2.49 11.30 -11.67
N ARG A 33 -1.48 11.93 -11.10
CA ARG A 33 -0.42 12.59 -11.82
C ARG A 33 0.88 11.90 -11.47
N VAL A 34 1.69 11.58 -12.47
CA VAL A 34 2.96 10.88 -12.28
C VAL A 34 4.13 11.80 -12.61
N PRO A 35 5.29 11.63 -11.96
CA PRO A 35 6.52 12.26 -12.43
C PRO A 35 6.94 11.66 -13.78
N HIS A 36 7.87 12.30 -14.49
CA HIS A 36 8.41 11.77 -15.74
C HIS A 36 9.22 10.49 -15.49
N ASP A 37 10.02 10.50 -14.42
CA ASP A 37 10.79 9.36 -13.92
C ASP A 37 10.47 9.21 -12.41
N PRO A 38 10.50 7.98 -11.85
CA PRO A 38 10.36 7.78 -10.41
C PRO A 38 11.34 8.66 -9.63
N LEU A 39 10.84 9.35 -8.61
CA LEU A 39 11.66 10.31 -7.86
C LEU A 39 12.21 9.67 -6.57
N PRO A 40 13.53 9.65 -6.35
CA PRO A 40 14.11 9.14 -5.10
C PRO A 40 13.73 10.06 -3.94
N LEU A 41 12.93 9.55 -2.99
CA LEU A 41 12.39 10.32 -1.89
C LEU A 41 13.50 10.75 -0.92
N ASP A 42 14.46 9.86 -0.65
CA ASP A 42 15.59 10.16 0.25
C ASP A 42 16.47 11.29 -0.29
N ASP A 43 16.59 11.41 -1.62
CA ASP A 43 17.30 12.51 -2.27
C ASP A 43 16.55 13.82 -2.09
N ILE A 44 15.23 13.83 -2.29
CA ILE A 44 14.40 15.02 -2.04
C ILE A 44 14.52 15.45 -0.58
N ILE A 45 14.50 14.51 0.37
CA ILE A 45 14.65 14.80 1.80
C ILE A 45 16.03 15.41 2.07
N ARG A 46 17.09 14.75 1.60
CA ARG A 46 18.48 15.17 1.79
C ARG A 46 18.73 16.58 1.23
N GLU A 47 18.30 16.85 0.00
CA GLU A 47 18.40 18.16 -0.62
C GLU A 47 17.60 19.23 0.14
N SER A 48 16.41 18.87 0.62
CA SER A 48 15.55 19.80 1.36
C SER A 48 16.15 20.21 2.71
N LEU A 49 17.02 19.38 3.30
CA LEU A 49 17.60 19.57 4.63
C LEU A 49 19.09 19.97 4.62
N ALA A 50 19.70 20.13 3.44
CA ALA A 50 21.14 20.33 3.28
C ALA A 50 21.73 21.48 4.13
N ASP A 51 20.95 22.56 4.34
CA ASP A 51 21.42 23.74 5.08
C ASP A 51 21.37 23.59 6.61
N GLU A 52 20.63 22.60 7.14
CA GLU A 52 20.32 22.50 8.58
C GLU A 52 21.05 21.34 9.28
N GLY A 53 21.79 20.50 8.53
CA GLY A 53 22.52 19.36 9.09
C GLY A 53 21.64 18.30 9.76
N GLY A 54 20.33 18.32 9.48
CA GLY A 54 19.35 17.38 10.00
C GLY A 54 19.12 16.20 9.07
N SER A 55 18.70 15.07 9.64
CA SER A 55 18.24 13.89 8.90
C SER A 55 16.77 13.61 9.24
N LEU A 56 16.00 13.18 8.26
CA LEU A 56 14.62 12.73 8.44
C LEU A 56 14.46 11.37 7.75
N ASP A 57 13.94 10.39 8.47
CA ASP A 57 13.55 9.10 7.89
C ASP A 57 12.31 9.29 7.00
N ALA A 58 12.35 8.80 5.76
CA ALA A 58 11.22 8.81 4.85
C ALA A 58 10.00 8.09 5.44
N GLY A 59 10.22 6.99 6.16
CA GLY A 59 9.17 6.24 6.84
C GLY A 59 8.41 7.08 7.87
N ALA A 60 9.05 8.06 8.48
CA ALA A 60 8.39 8.99 9.40
C ALA A 60 7.33 9.85 8.69
N LEU A 61 7.42 10.08 7.37
CA LEU A 61 6.44 10.83 6.58
C LEU A 61 5.17 10.02 6.28
N ARG A 62 5.22 8.70 6.41
CA ARG A 62 4.12 7.77 6.11
C ARG A 62 2.87 8.09 6.91
N ALA A 63 1.78 8.37 6.18
CA ALA A 63 0.45 8.51 6.76
C ALA A 63 -0.26 7.16 6.87
N ARG A 64 -0.12 6.30 5.87
CA ARG A 64 -0.67 4.93 5.84
C ARG A 64 0.09 4.05 4.85
N THR A 65 0.02 2.74 5.05
CA THR A 65 0.41 1.72 4.05
C THR A 65 -0.83 1.34 3.26
N VAL A 66 -0.70 1.28 1.93
CA VAL A 66 -1.77 0.89 1.00
C VAL A 66 -1.71 -0.61 0.73
N LEU A 67 -0.53 -1.11 0.37
CA LEU A 67 -0.26 -2.52 0.14
C LEU A 67 1.14 -2.85 0.65
N ARG A 68 1.29 -4.00 1.28
CA ARG A 68 2.57 -4.57 1.67
C ARG A 68 2.60 -6.02 1.24
N MET A 69 3.70 -6.39 0.61
CA MET A 69 4.00 -7.75 0.19
C MET A 69 5.31 -8.15 0.87
N GLU A 70 5.28 -9.28 1.57
CA GLU A 70 6.46 -9.89 2.19
C GLU A 70 6.68 -11.23 1.49
N PHE A 71 7.89 -11.41 0.96
CA PHE A 71 8.32 -12.55 0.17
C PHE A 71 9.27 -13.44 0.97
N ASP A 72 9.58 -14.60 0.38
CA ASP A 72 10.55 -15.54 0.92
C ASP A 72 11.88 -14.84 1.27
N ALA A 73 12.52 -15.33 2.34
CA ALA A 73 13.72 -14.73 2.94
C ALA A 73 13.53 -13.33 3.56
N GLY A 74 12.29 -12.82 3.65
CA GLY A 74 11.94 -11.60 4.39
C GLY A 74 12.08 -10.31 3.57
N ALA A 75 12.23 -10.42 2.25
CA ALA A 75 12.16 -9.26 1.36
C ALA A 75 10.76 -8.63 1.45
N ILE A 76 10.69 -7.30 1.49
CA ILE A 76 9.45 -6.56 1.69
C ILE A 76 9.35 -5.48 0.64
N TRP A 77 8.20 -5.43 -0.02
CA TRP A 77 7.78 -4.30 -0.82
C TRP A 77 6.55 -3.64 -0.18
N ASP A 78 6.62 -2.33 0.06
CA ASP A 78 5.53 -1.53 0.61
C ASP A 78 5.13 -0.45 -0.41
N ALA A 79 3.86 -0.40 -0.80
CA ALA A 79 3.23 0.82 -1.33
C ALA A 79 2.53 1.58 -0.19
N TRP A 80 2.78 2.87 -0.08
CA TRP A 80 2.33 3.70 1.03
C TRP A 80 2.17 5.16 0.63
N VAL A 81 1.59 5.98 1.52
CA VAL A 81 1.20 7.36 1.18
C VAL A 81 1.68 8.39 2.18
N ILE A 82 2.11 9.54 1.67
CA ILE A 82 2.31 10.79 2.41
C ILE A 82 1.11 11.71 2.16
N THR A 83 0.55 12.30 3.21
CA THR A 83 -0.47 13.36 3.07
C THR A 83 0.21 14.72 3.18
N LEU A 84 0.13 15.50 2.10
CA LEU A 84 0.67 16.85 2.05
C LEU A 84 -0.29 17.87 2.70
N PRO A 85 0.22 19.03 3.16
CA PRO A 85 -0.62 20.07 3.77
C PRO A 85 -1.76 20.59 2.88
N SER A 86 -1.60 20.51 1.55
CA SER A 86 -2.63 20.88 0.56
C SER A 86 -3.80 19.89 0.46
N GLY A 87 -3.70 18.74 1.13
CA GLY A 87 -4.61 17.61 0.97
C GLY A 87 -4.29 16.70 -0.23
N ILE A 88 -3.18 16.94 -0.93
CA ILE A 88 -2.66 16.01 -1.95
C ILE A 88 -2.09 14.77 -1.24
N SER A 89 -2.39 13.58 -1.78
CA SER A 89 -1.74 12.33 -1.41
C SER A 89 -0.60 12.05 -2.36
N LEU A 90 0.59 11.75 -1.84
CA LEU A 90 1.72 11.21 -2.61
C LEU A 90 1.85 9.72 -2.37
N TYR A 91 1.73 8.94 -3.43
CA TYR A 91 1.95 7.50 -3.41
C TYR A 91 3.44 7.24 -3.59
N CYS A 92 3.97 6.40 -2.73
CA CYS A 92 5.37 6.03 -2.66
C CYS A 92 5.49 4.51 -2.61
N ASP A 93 6.60 3.96 -3.07
CA ASP A 93 7.00 2.60 -2.71
C ASP A 93 8.34 2.55 -2.00
N THR A 94 8.62 1.39 -1.40
CA THR A 94 9.96 1.00 -0.97
C THR A 94 10.11 -0.50 -1.09
N ASP A 95 11.26 -0.94 -1.58
CA ASP A 95 11.62 -2.35 -1.79
C ASP A 95 12.72 -2.85 -0.82
N GLY A 96 13.11 -2.00 0.14
CA GLY A 96 14.18 -2.27 1.10
C GLY A 96 15.51 -1.59 0.76
N ASP A 97 15.73 -1.23 -0.50
CA ASP A 97 16.94 -0.55 -0.96
C ASP A 97 16.67 0.92 -1.29
N GLU A 98 15.55 1.21 -1.96
CA GLU A 98 15.16 2.56 -2.36
C GLU A 98 13.76 2.91 -1.85
N THR A 99 13.50 4.20 -1.68
CA THR A 99 12.15 4.74 -1.50
C THR A 99 11.85 5.75 -2.59
N ARG A 100 10.78 5.54 -3.37
CA ARG A 100 10.45 6.37 -4.53
C ARG A 100 9.07 7.01 -4.41
N VAL A 101 8.92 8.21 -4.95
CA VAL A 101 7.62 8.84 -5.16
C VAL A 101 7.10 8.45 -6.54
N LEU A 102 5.93 7.82 -6.56
CA LEU A 102 5.33 7.22 -7.74
C LEU A 102 4.29 8.13 -8.41
N ALA A 103 3.43 8.74 -7.60
CA ALA A 103 2.30 9.50 -8.11
C ALA A 103 1.75 10.48 -7.06
N SER A 104 0.94 11.42 -7.53
CA SER A 104 0.12 12.29 -6.69
C SER A 104 -1.35 12.19 -7.07
N ALA A 105 -2.24 12.29 -6.08
CA ALA A 105 -3.67 12.37 -6.30
C ALA A 105 -4.32 13.37 -5.34
N LYS A 106 -5.35 14.06 -5.82
CA LYS A 106 -6.20 14.93 -4.99
C LYS A 106 -7.63 14.38 -5.02
N ARG A 107 -8.01 13.68 -3.95
CA ARG A 107 -9.35 13.11 -3.76
C ARG A 107 -9.85 13.45 -2.36
N SER A 108 -11.17 13.61 -2.23
CA SER A 108 -11.82 13.84 -0.94
C SER A 108 -11.85 12.58 -0.06
N ASN A 109 -11.85 11.39 -0.67
CA ASN A 109 -11.83 10.09 0.01
C ASN A 109 -10.50 9.35 -0.23
N PRO A 110 -9.64 9.21 0.80
CA PRO A 110 -8.37 8.49 0.69
C PRO A 110 -8.50 7.02 0.31
N LEU A 111 -9.56 6.32 0.76
CA LEU A 111 -9.74 4.89 0.47
C LEU A 111 -10.15 4.64 -0.98
N GLU A 112 -10.92 5.56 -1.56
CA GLU A 112 -11.26 5.51 -2.99
C GLU A 112 -10.00 5.70 -3.85
N ALA A 113 -9.15 6.65 -3.47
CA ALA A 113 -7.85 6.84 -4.15
C ALA A 113 -6.96 5.60 -4.02
N ASP A 114 -6.94 4.95 -2.85
CA ASP A 114 -6.18 3.70 -2.65
C ASP A 114 -6.69 2.56 -3.54
N ARG A 115 -8.02 2.43 -3.72
CA ARG A 115 -8.58 1.44 -4.65
C ARG A 115 -8.14 1.71 -6.09
N PHE A 116 -8.31 2.94 -6.58
CA PHE A 116 -7.87 3.31 -7.93
C PHE A 116 -6.37 3.10 -8.14
N PHE A 117 -5.55 3.36 -7.11
CA PHE A 117 -4.12 3.07 -7.18
C PHE A 117 -3.85 1.58 -7.38
N LEU A 118 -4.53 0.71 -6.63
CA LEU A 118 -4.35 -0.73 -6.71
C LEU A 118 -4.89 -1.32 -8.02
N GLU A 119 -5.99 -0.80 -8.54
CA GLU A 119 -6.51 -1.16 -9.87
C GLU A 119 -5.46 -0.86 -10.95
N LEU A 120 -4.98 0.38 -11.03
CA LEU A 120 -3.96 0.77 -12.00
C LEU A 120 -2.63 0.02 -11.81
N LEU A 121 -2.27 -0.29 -10.57
CA LEU A 121 -1.09 -1.09 -10.26
C LEU A 121 -1.23 -2.49 -10.83
N ALA A 122 -2.39 -3.12 -10.66
CA ALA A 122 -2.65 -4.48 -11.13
C ALA A 122 -2.76 -4.54 -12.66
N GLU A 123 -3.61 -3.69 -13.25
CA GLU A 123 -3.84 -3.63 -14.70
C GLU A 123 -2.53 -3.39 -15.48
N SER A 124 -1.67 -2.52 -14.96
CA SER A 124 -0.37 -2.25 -15.58
C SER A 124 0.75 -3.15 -15.07
N ARG A 125 0.50 -4.03 -14.10
CA ARG A 125 1.53 -4.80 -13.39
C ARG A 125 2.70 -3.95 -12.91
N GLY A 126 2.41 -2.74 -12.43
CA GLY A 126 3.39 -1.77 -11.95
C GLY A 126 4.00 -0.84 -13.01
N HIS A 127 3.83 -1.12 -14.31
CA HIS A 127 4.51 -0.37 -15.38
C HIS A 127 4.14 1.12 -15.38
N HIS A 128 2.90 1.48 -15.08
CA HIS A 128 2.46 2.88 -14.99
C HIS A 128 3.21 3.71 -13.93
N PHE A 129 3.82 3.04 -12.96
CA PHE A 129 4.53 3.66 -11.84
C PHE A 129 6.03 3.39 -11.88
N GLY A 130 6.55 2.75 -12.95
CA GLY A 130 7.95 2.36 -13.05
C GLY A 130 8.34 1.25 -12.06
N ILE A 131 7.38 0.43 -11.65
CA ILE A 131 7.63 -0.73 -10.78
C ILE A 131 7.71 -1.98 -11.64
N GLU A 132 8.80 -2.72 -11.50
CA GLU A 132 8.91 -4.06 -12.06
C GLU A 132 8.33 -5.07 -11.07
N MET A 133 7.23 -5.71 -11.45
CA MET A 133 6.61 -6.78 -10.66
C MET A 133 7.02 -8.13 -11.26
N SER A 134 8.18 -8.64 -10.85
CA SER A 134 8.69 -9.96 -11.24
C SER A 134 8.94 -10.83 -10.01
N GLY A 135 8.78 -12.14 -10.15
CA GLY A 135 9.04 -13.11 -9.08
C GLY A 135 7.85 -13.98 -8.67
N THR A 136 8.02 -14.68 -7.56
CA THR A 136 7.00 -15.54 -6.96
C THR A 136 5.95 -14.72 -6.23
N ALA A 137 4.82 -15.34 -5.91
CA ALA A 137 3.80 -14.71 -5.07
C ALA A 137 4.36 -14.45 -3.65
N PRO A 138 3.93 -13.36 -2.98
CA PRO A 138 4.35 -13.09 -1.61
C PRO A 138 3.75 -14.09 -0.62
N ASP A 139 4.48 -14.39 0.45
CA ASP A 139 4.00 -15.23 1.54
C ASP A 139 2.94 -14.54 2.39
N ARG A 140 3.05 -13.20 2.50
CA ARG A 140 2.14 -12.38 3.29
C ARG A 140 1.80 -11.08 2.60
N VAL A 141 0.53 -10.73 2.71
CA VAL A 141 -0.05 -9.51 2.18
C VAL A 141 -0.72 -8.73 3.30
N ARG A 142 -0.52 -7.42 3.33
CA ARG A 142 -1.35 -6.48 4.12
C ARG A 142 -1.86 -5.39 3.20
N SER A 143 -3.15 -5.05 3.32
CA SER A 143 -3.75 -3.96 2.56
C SER A 143 -4.52 -3.00 3.45
N SER A 144 -4.60 -1.73 3.07
CA SER A 144 -5.55 -0.77 3.67
C SER A 144 -6.99 -1.07 3.27
N ILE A 145 -7.20 -1.84 2.19
CA ILE A 145 -8.50 -2.25 1.69
C ILE A 145 -8.90 -3.58 2.36
N GLY A 146 -10.02 -3.59 3.07
CA GLY A 146 -10.56 -4.79 3.72
C GLY A 146 -11.55 -5.59 2.86
N ASP A 147 -11.85 -5.11 1.66
CA ASP A 147 -12.76 -5.76 0.71
C ASP A 147 -12.04 -6.91 0.00
N ARG A 148 -12.43 -8.13 0.34
CA ARG A 148 -11.72 -9.33 -0.10
C ARG A 148 -11.95 -9.63 -1.59
N GLU A 149 -13.16 -9.40 -2.10
CA GLU A 149 -13.48 -9.66 -3.50
C GLU A 149 -12.66 -8.74 -4.41
N PHE A 150 -12.59 -7.46 -4.04
CA PHE A 150 -11.71 -6.49 -4.70
C PHE A 150 -10.22 -6.93 -4.68
N LEU A 151 -9.71 -7.41 -3.55
CA LEU A 151 -8.32 -7.86 -3.47
C LEU A 151 -8.06 -9.11 -4.33
N VAL A 152 -9.04 -10.02 -4.45
CA VAL A 152 -8.95 -11.16 -5.36
C VAL A 152 -8.78 -10.67 -6.79
N ASP A 153 -9.63 -9.73 -7.24
CA ASP A 153 -9.53 -9.15 -8.59
C ASP A 153 -8.14 -8.54 -8.85
N VAL A 154 -7.66 -7.73 -7.90
CA VAL A 154 -6.34 -7.08 -7.96
C VAL A 154 -5.22 -8.12 -8.10
N PHE A 155 -5.24 -9.20 -7.32
CA PHE A 155 -4.17 -10.20 -7.36
C PHE A 155 -4.27 -11.16 -8.54
N VAL A 156 -5.48 -11.43 -9.05
CA VAL A 156 -5.66 -12.15 -10.31
C VAL A 156 -5.00 -11.35 -11.43
N GLU A 157 -5.40 -10.09 -11.60
CA GLU A 157 -4.87 -9.24 -12.67
C GLU A 157 -3.34 -9.05 -12.58
N LEU A 158 -2.83 -8.90 -11.35
CA LEU A 158 -1.40 -8.73 -11.10
C LEU A 158 -0.58 -9.99 -11.43
N PHE A 159 -1.11 -11.19 -11.17
CA PHE A 159 -0.33 -12.43 -11.21
C PHE A 159 -0.67 -13.38 -12.37
N GLU A 160 -1.80 -13.22 -13.05
CA GLU A 160 -2.20 -14.12 -14.13
C GLU A 160 -1.17 -14.13 -15.26
N GLY A 161 -0.77 -15.32 -15.71
CA GLY A 161 0.26 -15.51 -16.72
C GLY A 161 1.68 -15.14 -16.26
N THR A 162 1.93 -15.02 -14.95
CA THR A 162 3.25 -14.70 -14.39
C THR A 162 3.85 -15.86 -13.59
N VAL A 163 5.10 -15.73 -13.15
CA VAL A 163 5.76 -16.69 -12.24
C VAL A 163 5.00 -16.81 -10.91
N ALA A 164 4.32 -15.75 -10.46
CA ALA A 164 3.54 -15.77 -9.23
C ALA A 164 2.33 -16.71 -9.32
N GLU A 165 1.64 -16.78 -10.47
CA GLU A 165 0.57 -17.76 -10.69
C GLU A 165 1.06 -19.20 -10.47
N HIS A 166 2.17 -19.56 -11.12
CA HIS A 166 2.74 -20.90 -10.99
C HIS A 166 3.15 -21.21 -9.55
N SER A 167 3.68 -20.21 -8.83
CA SER A 167 4.03 -20.32 -7.41
C SER A 167 2.80 -20.61 -6.54
N ILE A 168 1.70 -19.87 -6.74
CA ILE A 168 0.43 -20.07 -6.03
C ILE A 168 -0.11 -21.47 -6.27
N GLN A 169 -0.21 -21.88 -7.53
CA GLN A 169 -0.70 -23.21 -7.91
C GLN A 169 0.15 -24.31 -7.29
N HIS A 170 1.48 -24.16 -7.28
CA HIS A 170 2.39 -25.12 -6.69
C HIS A 170 2.23 -25.21 -5.16
N GLU A 171 2.15 -24.08 -4.46
CA GLU A 171 1.91 -24.01 -3.01
C GLU A 171 0.58 -24.69 -2.62
N LEU A 172 -0.49 -24.40 -3.36
CA LEU A 172 -1.81 -24.99 -3.10
C LEU A 172 -1.83 -26.50 -3.36
N ARG A 173 -1.13 -26.98 -4.39
CA ARG A 173 -0.97 -28.43 -4.64
C ARG A 173 -0.24 -29.11 -3.49
N GLN A 174 0.88 -28.55 -3.02
CA GLN A 174 1.63 -29.11 -1.90
C GLN A 174 0.80 -29.16 -0.60
N LYS A 175 -0.01 -28.13 -0.35
CA LYS A 175 -0.92 -28.10 0.82
C LYS A 175 -2.11 -29.06 0.66
N GLY A 176 -2.54 -29.32 -0.58
CA GLY A 176 -3.66 -30.19 -0.93
C GLY A 176 -3.37 -31.70 -0.88
N GLU A 177 -2.11 -32.13 -0.87
CA GLU A 177 -1.71 -33.55 -0.84
C GLU A 177 -2.11 -34.31 0.45
N GLY A 178 -2.65 -33.62 1.46
CA GLY A 178 -3.27 -34.22 2.65
C GLY A 178 -4.79 -34.48 2.57
N GLY A 179 -5.48 -34.06 1.51
CA GLY A 179 -6.95 -34.03 1.51
C GLY A 179 -7.60 -34.02 0.13
N ARG A 180 -7.81 -35.23 -0.40
CA ARG A 180 -8.69 -35.59 -1.53
C ARG A 180 -8.27 -35.04 -2.90
N SER A 181 -7.89 -36.00 -3.74
CA SER A 181 -8.02 -36.01 -5.19
C SER A 181 -9.23 -35.18 -5.67
N ARG A 182 -8.97 -33.93 -6.07
CA ARG A 182 -9.80 -33.20 -7.03
C ARG A 182 -9.14 -33.42 -8.38
N GLN A 183 -9.52 -34.52 -9.03
CA GLN A 183 -9.56 -34.54 -10.48
C GLN A 183 -10.57 -33.47 -10.89
N THR A 184 -10.08 -32.36 -11.41
CA THR A 184 -10.84 -31.52 -12.33
C THR A 184 -10.08 -31.54 -13.65
N GLU A 185 -10.51 -32.44 -14.52
CA GLU A 185 -10.40 -32.28 -15.97
C GLU A 185 -11.29 -31.09 -16.37
N ASP A 186 -10.82 -29.87 -16.12
CA ASP A 186 -11.17 -28.62 -16.81
C ASP A 186 -10.43 -27.49 -16.08
N GLY A 187 -9.85 -26.55 -16.82
CA GLY A 187 -8.93 -25.53 -16.32
C GLY A 187 -9.34 -24.93 -14.98
N SER A 188 -8.47 -25.08 -13.97
CA SER A 188 -8.64 -24.40 -12.68
C SER A 188 -8.69 -22.90 -12.93
N ASP A 189 -9.83 -22.29 -12.63
CA ASP A 189 -9.99 -20.84 -12.66
C ASP A 189 -8.99 -20.21 -11.67
N PHE A 190 -7.99 -19.50 -12.19
CA PHE A 190 -6.91 -18.90 -11.40
C PHE A 190 -7.46 -17.98 -10.30
N ARG A 191 -8.64 -17.39 -10.51
CA ARG A 191 -9.36 -16.65 -9.46
C ARG A 191 -9.58 -17.48 -8.21
N SER A 192 -10.04 -18.73 -8.36
CA SER A 192 -10.28 -19.62 -7.22
C SER A 192 -8.99 -19.96 -6.47
N ASP A 193 -7.87 -20.08 -7.20
CA ASP A 193 -6.56 -20.29 -6.60
C ASP A 193 -6.13 -19.06 -5.78
N VAL A 194 -6.29 -17.84 -6.33
CA VAL A 194 -6.01 -16.59 -5.62
C VAL A 194 -6.90 -16.43 -4.39
N GLU A 195 -8.19 -16.75 -4.49
CA GLU A 195 -9.11 -16.74 -3.34
C GLU A 195 -8.61 -17.62 -2.21
N GLN A 196 -8.19 -18.85 -2.53
CA GLN A 196 -7.68 -19.81 -1.55
C GLN A 196 -6.33 -19.37 -0.97
N TRP A 197 -5.43 -18.89 -1.82
CA TRP A 197 -4.13 -18.36 -1.39
C TRP A 197 -4.29 -17.17 -0.43
N LEU A 198 -5.19 -16.23 -0.73
CA LEU A 198 -5.47 -15.07 0.13
C LEU A 198 -5.99 -15.45 1.52
N VAL A 199 -6.62 -16.62 1.71
CA VAL A 199 -6.99 -17.11 3.07
C VAL A 199 -5.76 -17.20 3.97
N HIS A 200 -4.61 -17.56 3.39
CA HIS A 200 -3.37 -17.80 4.11
C HIS A 200 -2.44 -16.59 4.07
N ALA A 201 -2.33 -15.94 2.92
CA ALA A 201 -1.42 -14.82 2.73
C ALA A 201 -1.92 -13.51 3.35
N LEU A 202 -3.24 -13.27 3.39
CA LEU A 202 -3.78 -12.00 3.88
C LEU A 202 -3.64 -11.90 5.40
N VAL A 203 -2.73 -11.05 5.84
CA VAL A 203 -2.58 -10.67 7.24
C VAL A 203 -3.52 -9.51 7.52
N LEU A 204 -4.70 -9.82 8.05
CA LEU A 204 -5.63 -8.79 8.50
C LEU A 204 -4.96 -7.90 9.56
N PRO A 205 -5.06 -6.57 9.47
CA PRO A 205 -4.60 -5.71 10.53
C PRO A 205 -5.35 -6.07 11.83
N LEU A 206 -4.61 -6.24 12.92
CA LEU A 206 -5.17 -6.38 14.26
C LEU A 206 -5.85 -5.05 14.64
N SER A 207 -7.11 -4.86 14.24
CA SER A 207 -7.97 -3.74 14.63
C SER A 207 -9.41 -4.19 14.39
N ALA A 208 -10.33 -4.34 15.36
CA ALA A 208 -10.36 -4.03 16.77
C ALA A 208 -11.13 -5.14 17.48
N SER A 209 -10.52 -5.78 18.49
CA SER A 209 -11.33 -6.37 19.56
C SER A 209 -12.12 -5.22 20.17
N SER A 210 -13.41 -5.14 19.84
CA SER A 210 -14.39 -4.35 20.56
C SER A 210 -14.28 -4.73 22.04
N ARG A 211 -13.46 -4.00 22.81
CA ARG A 211 -13.67 -3.89 24.24
C ARG A 211 -15.05 -3.24 24.38
N PRO A 212 -16.06 -3.93 24.91
CA PRO A 212 -17.35 -3.31 25.14
C PRO A 212 -17.11 -2.14 26.08
N GLY A 213 -17.45 -0.94 25.60
CA GLY A 213 -17.24 0.29 26.33
C GLY A 213 -17.85 0.17 27.73
N ARG A 214 -17.00 0.30 28.75
CA ARG A 214 -17.45 0.59 30.11
C ARG A 214 -18.27 1.87 30.05
N ARG A 215 -19.61 1.74 30.03
CA ARG A 215 -20.53 2.82 30.33
C ARG A 215 -20.12 3.44 31.66
N ARG A 216 -19.58 4.66 31.64
CA ARG A 216 -19.47 5.48 32.84
C ARG A 216 -20.90 5.82 33.29
N PRO A 217 -21.28 5.56 34.56
CA PRO A 217 -22.56 6.02 35.05
C PRO A 217 -22.56 7.54 35.12
N ARG A 218 -23.54 8.13 34.45
CA ARG A 218 -23.89 9.55 34.48
C ARG A 218 -24.30 9.87 35.92
N ARG A 219 -23.50 10.65 36.66
CA ARG A 219 -23.92 11.18 37.96
C ARG A 219 -25.11 12.11 37.72
N LEU A 220 -26.27 11.71 38.26
CA LEU A 220 -27.40 12.59 38.48
C LEU A 220 -26.93 13.77 39.32
N ARG A 221 -27.24 14.97 38.86
CA ARG A 221 -27.20 16.19 39.67
C ARG A 221 -28.42 16.09 40.58
N ASP A 222 -28.18 15.95 41.88
CA ASP A 222 -29.21 16.21 42.87
C ASP A 222 -29.29 17.73 43.09
N GLU A 223 -30.52 18.19 42.96
CA GLU A 223 -31.02 19.50 43.25
C GLU A 223 -31.17 19.72 44.77
N ILE A 224 -30.73 20.91 45.20
CA ILE A 224 -31.40 21.80 46.18
C ILE A 224 -31.28 21.43 47.68
N PRO A 225 -31.05 22.45 48.52
CA PRO A 225 -32.07 22.82 49.50
C PRO A 225 -32.67 24.21 49.25
#